data_AF-A0A7C2E8I6-F1
#
_entry.id   AF-A0A7C2E8I6-F1
#
_cell.length_a   1.000
_cell.length_b   1.000
_cell.length_c   1.000
_cell.angle_alpha   90.00
_cell.angle_beta   90.00
_cell.angle_gamma   90.00
#
_symmetry.space_group_name_H-M   'P 1'
#
loop_
_entity.id
_entity.type
_entity.pdbx_description
1 polymer ?
#
loop_
_entity_poly.entity_id
_entity_poly.type
_entity_poly.pdbx_seq_one_letter_code
_entity_poly.pdbx_strand_id
1 'polypeptide(L)' 'MTYCVGMVLDEGLIFASDSRTNAGVDHVATFRKMNVIA' A
#
# COMPACT_ATOMS: atom_id res chain seq x y z
N MET A 1 -6.38 -7.64 -6.47
CA MET A 1 -5.98 -6.32 -6.97
C MET A 1 -5.30 -5.59 -5.82
N THR A 2 -4.00 -5.35 -5.98
CA THR A 2 -3.14 -4.64 -5.02
C THR A 2 -2.64 -3.38 -5.74
N TYR A 3 -2.74 -2.22 -5.10
CA TYR A 3 -2.33 -0.96 -5.74
C TYR A 3 -1.74 0.03 -4.74
N CYS A 4 -0.61 0.61 -5.11
CA CYS A 4 0.12 1.61 -4.34
C CYS A 4 0.59 2.72 -5.28
N VAL A 5 0.69 3.94 -4.77
CA VAL A 5 1.17 5.11 -5.50
C VAL A 5 2.02 6.01 -4.60
N GLY A 6 3.00 6.66 -5.20
CA GLY A 6 3.79 7.73 -4.60
C GLY A 6 3.88 8.91 -5.56
N MET A 7 3.84 10.12 -5.03
CA MET A 7 3.96 11.36 -5.78
C MET A 7 5.02 12.25 -5.15
N VAL A 8 5.84 12.86 -6.01
CA VAL A 8 6.84 13.86 -5.64
C VAL A 8 6.32 15.21 -6.11
N LEU A 9 6.23 16.16 -5.20
CA LEU A 9 5.75 17.52 -5.41
C LEU A 9 6.81 18.49 -4.88
N ASP A 10 6.79 19.73 -5.35
CA ASP A 10 7.71 20.76 -4.83
C ASP A 10 7.52 20.98 -3.32
N GLU A 11 6.30 20.80 -2.81
CA GLU A 11 5.96 20.94 -1.39
C GLU A 11 6.25 19.69 -0.55
N GLY A 12 6.55 18.54 -1.18
CA GLY A 12 6.86 17.31 -0.46
C GLY A 12 6.45 16.01 -1.14
N LEU A 13 6.20 14.99 -0.32
CA LEU A 13 5.94 13.62 -0.77
C LEU A 13 4.56 13.15 -0.33
N ILE A 14 3.83 12.49 -1.23
CA ILE A 14 2.56 11.82 -0.92
C ILE A 14 2.70 10.33 -1.22
N PHE A 15 2.23 9.49 -0.30
CA PHE A 15 2.17 8.05 -0.48
C PHE A 15 0.77 7.53 -0.14
N ALA A 16 0.25 6.60 -0.93
CA ALA A 16 -0.99 5.90 -0.64
C ALA A 16 -0.86 4.42 -1.05
N SER A 17 -1.39 3.52 -0.22
CA SER A 17 -1.36 2.08 -0.46
C SER A 17 -2.70 1.45 -0.09
N ASP A 18 -3.21 0.56 -0.93
CA ASP A 18 -4.33 -0.30 -0.56
C ASP A 18 -3.89 -1.43 0.39
N SER A 19 -4.85 -2.13 0.99
CA SER A 19 -4.59 -3.21 1.96
C SER A 19 -5.08 -4.59 1.51
N ARG A 20 -5.88 -4.69 0.44
CA ARG A 20 -6.40 -5.96 -0.06
C ARG A 20 -5.25 -6.82 -0.59
N THR A 21 -5.12 -8.03 -0.11
CA THR A 21 -4.04 -8.95 -0.48
C THR A 21 -4.60 -10.34 -0.71
N ASN A 22 -4.19 -10.98 -1.81
CA ASN A 22 -4.44 -12.40 -2.00
C ASN A 22 -3.37 -13.17 -1.20
N ALA A 23 -3.78 -13.92 -0.19
CA ALA A 23 -2.92 -14.76 0.64
C ALA A 23 -3.18 -16.27 0.39
N GLY A 24 -3.82 -16.61 -0.72
CA GLY A 24 -4.15 -17.98 -1.11
C GLY A 24 -5.47 -18.06 -1.87
N VAL A 25 -5.75 -19.23 -2.44
CA VAL A 25 -7.07 -19.54 -3.02
C VAL A 25 -8.13 -19.33 -1.93
N ASP A 26 -9.18 -18.57 -2.25
CA ASP A 26 -10.26 -18.16 -1.34
C ASP A 26 -9.81 -17.42 -0.07
N HIS A 27 -8.58 -16.88 -0.07
CA HIS A 27 -8.03 -16.14 1.05
C HIS A 27 -7.65 -14.72 0.63
N VAL A 28 -8.62 -13.80 0.71
CA VAL A 28 -8.37 -12.36 0.55
C VAL A 28 -8.44 -11.68 1.90
N ALA A 29 -7.35 -11.06 2.31
CA ALA A 29 -7.21 -10.47 3.64
C ALA A 29 -6.57 -9.08 3.58
N THR A 30 -6.62 -8.38 4.71
CA THR A 30 -6.11 -7.02 4.90
C THR A 30 -4.69 -7.08 5.45
N PHE A 31 -3.71 -6.62 4.68
CA PHE A 31 -2.32 -6.48 5.12
C PHE A 31 -1.82 -5.06 4.87
N ARG A 32 -1.04 -4.53 5.82
CA ARG A 32 -0.40 -3.22 5.67
C ARG A 32 0.72 -3.30 4.64
N LYS A 33 0.70 -2.40 3.66
CA LYS A 33 1.71 -2.32 2.59
C LYS A 33 2.62 -1.09 2.69
N MET A 34 2.38 -0.21 3.67
CA MET A 34 3.22 0.95 3.97
C MET A 34 3.87 0.79 5.34
N ASN A 35 5.20 0.86 5.38
CA ASN A 35 5.98 0.83 6.61
C ASN A 35 6.72 2.15 6.75
N VAL A 36 6.64 2.77 7.93
CA VAL A 36 7.49 3.88 8.33
C VAL A 36 8.49 3.30 9.34
N ILE A 37 9.78 3.36 9.02
CA ILE A 37 10.86 2.85 9.85
C ILE A 37 11.51 4.07 10.53
N ALA A 38 11.67 3.99 11.85
CA ALA A 38 12.36 5.00 12.66
C ALA A 38 13.83 4.66 12.80
#